data_AF-A0A942NFL1-F1
#
_entry.id   AF-A0A942NFL1-F1
#
_cell.length_a   1.000
_cell.length_b   1.000
_cell.length_c   1.000
_cell.angle_alpha   90.00
_cell.angle_beta   90.00
_cell.angle_gamma   90.00
#
_symmetry.space_group_name_H-M   'P 1'
#
loop_
_entity.id
_entity.type
_entity.pdbx_description
1 polymer ?
#
loop_
_entity_poly.entity_id
_entity_poly.type
_entity_poly.pdbx_seq_one_letter_code
_entity_poly.pdbx_strand_id
1 'polypeptide(L)'
;MNNKFNSLLPVLLSIPKNEFETITYLDIIDGQEKENIISKIYAFYLDVNKNPIISSWFVKSIMELISEKRKEPYFELTDYEVYTEYPSLNNQGRIDIVLLSDKQECSIIIENKINHILNNNLINYWETFEHSKYANKKGVLLTLEDTKVSDENFTPIKHIDWIKKVESKIDWEKLSERHIIQLQDFIINIKFISKNYVMNEQVKFYSDYFNQIDSLISIREQAYSYVNNIVKSIADSYGWAVYGSTHELKQIWNKIDDERVFFALFPNQILKEKKLIIKIQIDGYATDYYDFLKNEMQNLMANSDYSNIKLSNKTNDHFLGEIEVIDLDELKFENLSKIISDLVQKLNPLRQEIYKILKTKMEQQKA
;
A
#
# COMPACT_ATOMS: atom_id res chain seq x y z
N MET A 1 31.95 -11.26 12.34
CA MET A 1 30.86 -10.48 11.71
C MET A 1 30.69 -10.75 10.21
N ASN A 2 31.75 -11.02 9.44
CA ASN A 2 31.68 -11.23 7.98
C ASN A 2 30.72 -12.33 7.49
N ASN A 3 30.54 -13.44 8.24
CA ASN A 3 29.67 -14.53 7.77
C ASN A 3 28.16 -14.20 7.75
N LYS A 4 27.68 -13.35 8.66
CA LYS A 4 26.25 -12.96 8.68
C LYS A 4 25.89 -11.94 7.59
N PHE A 5 26.82 -11.06 7.24
CA PHE A 5 26.58 -10.07 6.18
C PHE A 5 26.54 -10.74 4.80
N ASN A 6 27.45 -11.69 4.57
CA ASN A 6 27.49 -12.46 3.32
C ASN A 6 26.24 -13.32 3.10
N SER A 7 25.56 -13.76 4.17
CA SER A 7 24.27 -14.46 4.04
C SER A 7 23.08 -13.55 3.73
N LEU A 8 23.21 -12.24 3.91
CA LEU A 8 22.12 -11.26 3.70
C LEU A 8 22.20 -10.57 2.33
N LEU A 9 23.39 -10.51 1.72
CA LEU A 9 23.59 -9.87 0.42
C LEU A 9 22.70 -10.45 -0.70
N PRO A 10 22.49 -11.78 -0.83
CA PRO A 10 21.59 -12.33 -1.83
C PRO A 10 20.15 -11.84 -1.65
N VAL A 11 19.68 -11.68 -0.40
CA VAL A 11 18.33 -11.21 -0.08
C VAL A 11 18.14 -9.75 -0.50
N LEU A 12 19.14 -8.90 -0.25
CA LEU A 12 19.09 -7.48 -0.63
C LEU A 12 19.05 -7.30 -2.15
N LEU A 13 19.74 -8.17 -2.89
CA LEU A 13 19.77 -8.14 -4.35
C LEU A 13 18.50 -8.73 -5.01
N SER A 14 17.72 -9.51 -4.27
CA SER A 14 16.49 -10.14 -4.77
C SER A 14 15.20 -9.47 -4.29
N ILE A 15 15.27 -8.33 -3.60
CA ILE A 15 14.07 -7.58 -3.19
C ILE A 15 13.29 -7.19 -4.45
N PRO A 16 12.04 -7.67 -4.63
CA PRO A 16 11.23 -7.28 -5.77
C PRO A 16 10.99 -5.78 -5.73
N LYS A 17 11.15 -5.11 -6.87
CA LYS A 17 10.86 -3.69 -6.96
C LYS A 17 9.36 -3.49 -6.70
N ASN A 18 9.03 -2.47 -5.94
CA ASN A 18 7.66 -1.96 -5.91
C ASN A 18 7.42 -1.34 -7.29
N GLU A 19 6.86 -2.13 -8.22
CA GLU A 19 6.22 -1.56 -9.39
C GLU A 19 5.04 -0.76 -8.86
N PHE A 20 5.14 0.57 -8.87
CA PHE A 20 4.02 1.42 -8.54
C PHE A 20 2.84 0.98 -9.40
N GLU A 21 1.72 0.68 -8.75
CA GLU A 21 0.50 0.30 -9.43
C GLU A 21 0.14 1.41 -10.42
N THR A 22 0.01 1.05 -11.70
CA THR A 22 -0.39 2.01 -12.73
C THR A 22 -1.87 2.30 -12.51
N ILE A 23 -2.18 3.55 -12.16
CA ILE A 23 -3.56 4.01 -11.97
C ILE A 23 -4.29 3.89 -13.32
N THR A 24 -5.35 3.10 -13.34
CA THR A 24 -6.24 2.85 -14.49
C THR A 24 -7.42 3.82 -14.49
N TYR A 25 -8.17 3.91 -15.60
CA TYR A 25 -9.39 4.73 -15.61
C TYR A 25 -10.44 4.17 -14.64
N LEU A 26 -10.41 2.86 -14.37
CA LEU A 26 -11.31 2.22 -13.43
C LEU A 26 -11.01 2.65 -11.99
N ASP A 27 -9.74 2.85 -11.64
CA ASP A 27 -9.36 3.39 -10.34
C ASP A 27 -9.88 4.82 -10.14
N ILE A 28 -9.86 5.63 -11.21
CA ILE A 28 -10.34 7.02 -11.17
C ILE A 28 -11.85 7.10 -10.85
N ILE A 29 -12.63 6.16 -11.35
CA ILE A 29 -14.10 6.13 -11.17
C ILE A 29 -14.55 5.19 -10.05
N ASP A 30 -13.61 4.61 -9.29
CA ASP A 30 -13.86 3.58 -8.29
C ASP A 30 -14.69 2.40 -8.85
N GLY A 31 -14.35 1.95 -10.06
CA GLY A 31 -15.05 0.93 -10.83
C GLY A 31 -14.31 -0.41 -10.95
N GLN A 32 -13.11 -0.51 -10.40
CA GLN A 32 -12.16 -1.61 -10.57
C GLN A 32 -12.69 -2.99 -10.20
N GLU A 33 -13.62 -3.07 -9.24
CA GLU A 33 -14.20 -4.33 -8.76
C GLU A 33 -15.73 -4.41 -8.96
N LYS A 34 -16.34 -3.43 -9.63
CA LYS A 34 -17.79 -3.39 -9.83
C LYS A 34 -18.18 -4.37 -10.95
N GLU A 35 -18.78 -5.50 -10.56
CA GLU A 35 -19.22 -6.59 -11.45
C GLU A 35 -19.96 -6.07 -12.68
N ASN A 36 -20.97 -5.23 -12.48
CA ASN A 36 -21.77 -4.64 -13.55
C ASN A 36 -21.00 -3.71 -14.50
N ILE A 37 -19.98 -2.99 -14.00
CA ILE A 37 -19.10 -2.14 -14.82
C ILE A 37 -18.22 -3.04 -15.68
N ILE A 38 -17.61 -4.06 -15.09
CA ILE A 38 -16.73 -5.01 -15.79
C ILE A 38 -17.53 -5.81 -16.83
N SER A 39 -18.74 -6.25 -16.51
CA SER A 39 -19.62 -6.94 -17.47
C SER A 39 -19.92 -6.08 -18.69
N LYS A 40 -20.16 -4.77 -18.51
CA LYS A 40 -20.36 -3.82 -19.62
C LYS A 40 -19.10 -3.63 -20.47
N ILE A 41 -17.92 -3.62 -19.86
CA ILE A 41 -16.65 -3.50 -20.60
C ILE A 41 -16.38 -4.76 -21.41
N TYR A 42 -16.57 -5.95 -20.83
CA TYR A 42 -16.51 -7.20 -21.59
C TYR A 42 -17.51 -7.18 -22.74
N ALA A 43 -18.77 -6.80 -22.49
CA ALA A 43 -19.79 -6.73 -23.54
C ALA A 43 -19.39 -5.77 -24.68
N PHE A 44 -18.79 -4.62 -24.38
CA PHE A 44 -18.24 -3.71 -25.39
C PHE A 44 -17.18 -4.39 -26.26
N TYR A 45 -16.26 -5.15 -25.64
CA TYR A 45 -15.22 -5.88 -26.40
C TYR A 45 -15.75 -7.12 -27.11
N LEU A 46 -16.86 -7.70 -26.67
CA LEU A 46 -17.51 -8.84 -27.31
C LEU A 46 -18.38 -8.42 -28.51
N ASP A 47 -18.84 -7.18 -28.59
CA ASP A 47 -19.74 -6.71 -29.65
C ASP A 47 -19.03 -6.57 -31.00
N VAL A 48 -19.34 -7.50 -31.91
CA VAL A 48 -18.79 -7.55 -33.28
C VAL A 48 -19.12 -6.29 -34.08
N ASN A 49 -20.25 -5.63 -33.79
CA ASN A 49 -20.66 -4.41 -34.50
C ASN A 49 -19.88 -3.18 -34.03
N LYS A 50 -19.26 -3.21 -32.84
CA LYS A 50 -18.39 -2.13 -32.35
C LYS A 50 -16.99 -2.26 -32.92
N ASN A 51 -16.39 -3.45 -32.80
CA ASN A 51 -15.06 -3.71 -33.32
C ASN A 51 -14.88 -5.21 -33.62
N PRO A 52 -15.03 -5.64 -34.89
CA PRO A 52 -14.92 -7.04 -35.27
C PRO A 52 -13.58 -7.69 -34.91
N ILE A 53 -12.49 -6.93 -34.98
CA ILE A 53 -11.14 -7.43 -34.70
C ILE A 53 -11.00 -7.76 -33.22
N ILE A 54 -11.31 -6.81 -32.33
CA ILE A 54 -11.22 -7.01 -30.88
C ILE A 54 -12.21 -8.09 -30.43
N SER A 55 -13.44 -8.02 -30.93
CA SER A 55 -14.47 -9.02 -30.68
C SER A 55 -14.03 -10.43 -31.02
N SER A 56 -13.37 -10.60 -32.18
CA SER A 56 -12.81 -11.90 -32.56
C SER A 56 -11.77 -12.42 -31.56
N TRP A 57 -10.92 -11.55 -30.98
CA TRP A 57 -9.94 -11.98 -29.97
C TRP A 57 -10.60 -12.43 -28.68
N PHE A 58 -11.61 -11.70 -28.20
CA PHE A 58 -12.32 -12.03 -26.97
C PHE A 58 -13.14 -13.31 -27.11
N VAL A 59 -13.94 -13.43 -28.18
CA VAL A 59 -14.80 -14.60 -28.42
C VAL A 59 -13.97 -15.84 -28.71
N LYS A 60 -12.93 -15.76 -29.56
CA LYS A 60 -12.07 -16.93 -29.80
C LYS A 60 -11.40 -17.41 -28.52
N SER A 61 -10.93 -16.47 -27.69
CA SER A 61 -10.28 -16.80 -26.42
C SER A 61 -11.21 -17.52 -25.44
N ILE A 62 -12.46 -17.08 -25.28
CA ILE A 62 -13.39 -17.77 -24.36
C ILE A 62 -13.81 -19.13 -24.93
N MET A 63 -14.02 -19.24 -26.24
CA MET A 63 -14.40 -20.49 -26.89
C MET A 63 -13.30 -21.55 -26.82
N GLU A 64 -12.05 -21.15 -27.01
CA GLU A 64 -10.89 -22.02 -26.80
C GLU A 64 -10.82 -22.52 -25.35
N LEU A 65 -11.00 -21.64 -24.36
CA LEU A 65 -10.99 -22.02 -22.95
C LEU A 65 -12.13 -22.99 -22.59
N ILE A 66 -13.33 -22.79 -23.13
CA ILE A 66 -14.47 -23.71 -22.96
C ILE A 66 -14.14 -25.09 -23.56
N SER A 67 -13.65 -25.12 -24.80
CA SER A 67 -13.26 -26.35 -25.51
C SER A 67 -12.18 -27.12 -24.74
N GLU A 68 -11.14 -26.42 -24.27
CA GLU A 68 -10.04 -26.99 -23.49
C GLU A 68 -10.53 -27.59 -22.16
N LYS A 69 -11.36 -26.86 -21.39
CA LYS A 69 -11.85 -27.32 -20.08
C LYS A 69 -12.88 -28.44 -20.18
N ARG A 70 -13.74 -28.43 -21.20
CA ARG A 70 -14.75 -29.48 -21.42
C ARG A 70 -14.26 -30.67 -22.24
N LYS A 71 -13.09 -30.56 -22.87
CA LYS A 71 -12.58 -31.53 -23.86
C LYS A 71 -13.56 -31.75 -25.02
N GLU A 72 -14.25 -30.68 -25.40
CA GLU A 72 -15.20 -30.67 -26.51
C GLU A 72 -14.54 -30.07 -27.76
N PRO A 73 -14.99 -30.42 -28.97
CA PRO A 73 -14.52 -29.76 -30.19
C PRO A 73 -14.71 -28.24 -30.14
N TYR A 74 -13.74 -27.51 -30.68
CA TYR A 74 -13.85 -26.07 -30.84
C TYR A 74 -15.05 -25.72 -31.74
N PHE A 75 -15.80 -24.70 -31.34
CA PHE A 75 -16.93 -24.16 -32.09
C PHE A 75 -16.66 -22.68 -32.40
N GLU A 76 -16.79 -22.30 -33.67
CA GLU A 76 -16.65 -20.91 -34.10
C GLU A 76 -18.01 -20.21 -34.08
N LEU A 77 -18.18 -19.28 -33.14
CA LEU A 77 -19.38 -18.44 -33.05
C LEU A 77 -19.32 -17.32 -34.11
N THR A 78 -20.39 -17.20 -34.89
CA THR A 78 -20.56 -16.19 -35.93
C THR A 78 -21.98 -15.62 -35.89
N ASP A 79 -22.18 -14.42 -36.47
CA ASP A 79 -23.50 -13.78 -36.60
C ASP A 79 -24.29 -13.75 -35.27
N TYR A 80 -23.72 -13.09 -34.25
CA TYR A 80 -24.30 -13.01 -32.92
C TYR A 80 -24.50 -11.58 -32.43
N GLU A 81 -25.40 -11.43 -31.46
CA GLU A 81 -25.67 -10.19 -30.73
C GLU A 81 -25.26 -10.33 -29.26
N VAL A 82 -24.87 -9.21 -28.65
CA VAL A 82 -24.41 -9.17 -27.25
C VAL A 82 -25.40 -8.41 -26.40
N TYR A 83 -25.79 -9.00 -25.29
CA TYR A 83 -26.71 -8.43 -24.31
C TYR A 83 -26.05 -8.40 -22.94
N THR A 84 -26.38 -7.39 -22.14
CA THR A 84 -26.04 -7.33 -20.71
C THR A 84 -27.30 -7.29 -19.88
N GLU A 85 -27.24 -7.77 -18.63
CA GLU A 85 -28.37 -7.71 -17.69
C GLU A 85 -29.63 -8.41 -18.26
N TYR A 86 -29.42 -9.52 -18.99
CA TYR A 86 -30.48 -10.20 -19.72
C TYR A 86 -31.46 -10.85 -18.73
N PRO A 87 -32.77 -10.56 -18.80
CA PRO A 87 -33.73 -11.08 -17.83
C PRO A 87 -33.83 -12.60 -17.94
N SER A 88 -33.74 -13.29 -16.80
CA SER A 88 -33.91 -14.75 -16.77
C SER A 88 -35.40 -15.14 -16.78
N LEU A 89 -35.67 -16.43 -16.99
CA LEU A 89 -37.02 -16.99 -16.99
C LEU A 89 -37.78 -16.60 -15.71
N ASN A 90 -39.01 -16.10 -15.88
CA ASN A 90 -39.87 -15.60 -14.80
C ASN A 90 -39.30 -14.40 -14.01
N ASN A 91 -38.33 -13.66 -14.58
CA ASN A 91 -37.67 -12.51 -13.94
C ASN A 91 -37.04 -12.85 -12.56
N GLN A 92 -36.53 -14.06 -12.40
CA GLN A 92 -35.88 -14.50 -11.15
C GLN A 92 -34.44 -14.01 -10.99
N GLY A 93 -33.93 -13.26 -11.97
CA GLY A 93 -32.61 -12.66 -11.95
C GLY A 93 -32.26 -12.04 -13.30
N ARG A 94 -31.00 -11.66 -13.44
CA ARG A 94 -30.42 -11.15 -14.68
C ARG A 94 -29.10 -11.82 -14.91
N ILE A 95 -28.86 -12.20 -16.16
CA ILE A 95 -27.61 -12.79 -16.62
C ILE A 95 -26.70 -11.64 -17.03
N ASP A 96 -25.47 -11.64 -16.52
CA ASP A 96 -24.54 -10.52 -16.72
C ASP A 96 -24.25 -10.23 -18.20
N ILE A 97 -23.91 -11.28 -18.97
CA ILE A 97 -23.65 -11.15 -20.41
C ILE A 97 -24.22 -12.37 -21.16
N VAL A 98 -24.87 -12.12 -22.30
CA VAL A 98 -25.36 -13.16 -23.21
C VAL A 98 -24.91 -12.86 -24.62
N LEU A 99 -24.39 -13.87 -25.33
CA LEU A 99 -24.20 -13.83 -26.78
C LEU A 99 -25.24 -14.75 -27.43
N LEU A 100 -26.01 -14.23 -28.40
CA LEU A 100 -27.04 -15.00 -29.11
C LEU A 100 -26.79 -15.01 -30.60
N SER A 101 -26.71 -16.21 -31.19
CA SER A 101 -26.71 -16.41 -32.64
C SER A 101 -27.97 -17.16 -33.04
N ASP A 102 -28.94 -16.44 -33.61
CA ASP A 102 -30.16 -17.03 -34.16
C ASP A 102 -29.87 -17.94 -35.36
N LYS A 103 -28.87 -17.56 -36.18
CA LYS A 103 -28.48 -18.32 -37.37
C LYS A 103 -27.82 -19.65 -37.03
N GLN A 104 -27.03 -19.68 -35.96
CA GLN A 104 -26.33 -20.90 -35.50
C GLN A 104 -27.09 -21.64 -34.40
N GLU A 105 -28.26 -21.14 -33.97
CA GLU A 105 -29.04 -21.71 -32.87
C GLU A 105 -28.15 -21.93 -31.62
N CYS A 106 -27.36 -20.91 -31.28
CA CYS A 106 -26.33 -20.96 -30.24
C CYS A 106 -26.48 -19.81 -29.24
N SER A 107 -26.22 -20.10 -27.96
CA SER A 107 -26.10 -19.09 -26.93
C SER A 107 -24.88 -19.30 -26.04
N ILE A 108 -24.21 -18.20 -25.68
CA ILE A 108 -23.18 -18.19 -24.64
C ILE A 108 -23.70 -17.35 -23.48
N ILE A 109 -23.75 -17.96 -22.31
CA ILE A 109 -24.29 -17.39 -21.07
C ILE A 109 -23.10 -17.16 -20.14
N ILE A 110 -22.79 -15.92 -19.80
CA ILE A 110 -21.68 -15.59 -18.93
C ILE A 110 -22.23 -14.94 -17.68
N GLU A 111 -21.98 -15.58 -16.55
CA GLU A 111 -22.19 -15.01 -15.22
C GLU A 111 -20.83 -14.53 -14.69
N ASN A 112 -20.72 -13.23 -14.44
CA ASN A 112 -19.53 -12.59 -13.92
C ASN A 112 -19.60 -12.54 -12.38
N LYS A 113 -18.52 -12.89 -11.69
CA LYS A 113 -18.45 -12.82 -10.23
C LYS A 113 -17.12 -12.25 -9.78
N ILE A 114 -17.19 -11.05 -9.21
CA ILE A 114 -16.04 -10.33 -8.66
C ILE A 114 -16.31 -10.10 -7.18
N ASN A 115 -15.53 -10.74 -6.30
CA ASN A 115 -15.66 -10.62 -4.84
C ASN A 115 -17.04 -10.97 -4.26
N HIS A 116 -17.86 -11.71 -5.02
CA HIS A 116 -19.22 -12.08 -4.64
C HIS A 116 -19.41 -13.60 -4.65
N ILE A 117 -20.18 -14.08 -3.68
CA ILE A 117 -20.61 -15.48 -3.59
C ILE A 117 -21.62 -15.76 -4.71
N LEU A 118 -21.45 -16.87 -5.42
CA LEU A 118 -22.42 -17.35 -6.39
C LEU A 118 -23.72 -17.75 -5.68
N ASN A 119 -24.72 -16.86 -5.72
CA ASN A 119 -26.07 -17.10 -5.20
C ASN A 119 -27.12 -17.21 -6.33
N ASN A 120 -26.67 -17.14 -7.57
CA ASN A 120 -27.53 -17.15 -8.75
C ASN A 120 -28.03 -18.56 -9.06
N ASN A 121 -29.28 -18.64 -9.54
CA ASN A 121 -29.85 -19.89 -10.02
C ASN A 121 -29.37 -20.18 -11.46
N LEU A 122 -28.20 -20.81 -11.58
CA LEU A 122 -27.60 -21.13 -12.87
C LEU A 122 -28.49 -22.02 -13.75
N ILE A 123 -29.30 -22.90 -13.15
CA ILE A 123 -30.28 -23.73 -13.86
C ILE A 123 -31.33 -22.84 -14.53
N ASN A 124 -31.88 -21.86 -13.81
CA ASN A 124 -32.84 -20.90 -14.38
C ASN A 124 -32.22 -20.09 -15.53
N TYR A 125 -30.94 -19.73 -15.45
CA TYR A 125 -30.24 -19.04 -16.53
C TYR A 125 -30.09 -19.94 -17.76
N TRP A 126 -29.73 -21.20 -17.55
CA TRP A 126 -29.63 -22.19 -18.61
C TRP A 126 -30.99 -22.44 -19.30
N GLU A 127 -32.06 -22.55 -18.52
CA GLU A 127 -33.43 -22.81 -18.99
C GLU A 127 -34.07 -21.60 -19.69
N THR A 128 -33.54 -20.37 -19.49
CA THR A 128 -33.99 -19.15 -20.16
C THR A 128 -33.90 -19.24 -21.68
N PHE A 129 -32.99 -20.07 -22.19
CA PHE A 129 -32.82 -20.33 -23.62
C PHE A 129 -33.44 -21.69 -23.94
N GLU A 130 -34.67 -21.67 -24.47
CA GLU A 130 -35.46 -22.86 -24.79
C GLU A 130 -34.68 -23.87 -25.65
N HIS A 131 -34.81 -25.15 -25.30
CA HIS A 131 -34.02 -26.24 -25.87
C HIS A 131 -34.23 -26.46 -27.38
N SER A 132 -35.31 -25.95 -27.97
CA SER A 132 -35.64 -26.13 -29.40
C SER A 132 -35.01 -25.10 -30.33
N LYS A 133 -34.71 -23.88 -29.85
CA LYS A 133 -34.16 -22.78 -30.67
C LYS A 133 -32.64 -22.61 -30.47
N TYR A 134 -32.10 -23.01 -29.32
CA TYR A 134 -30.66 -22.90 -29.06
C TYR A 134 -30.11 -24.22 -28.52
N ALA A 135 -29.93 -25.20 -29.41
CA ALA A 135 -29.41 -26.51 -28.99
C ALA A 135 -27.94 -26.44 -28.55
N ASN A 136 -27.18 -25.47 -29.06
CA ASN A 136 -25.75 -25.31 -28.80
C ASN A 136 -25.49 -24.24 -27.73
N LYS A 137 -25.81 -24.53 -26.47
CA LYS A 137 -25.61 -23.59 -25.35
C LYS A 137 -24.27 -23.80 -24.66
N LYS A 138 -23.63 -22.73 -24.19
CA LYS A 138 -22.42 -22.78 -23.36
C LYS A 138 -22.56 -21.82 -22.18
N GLY A 139 -22.47 -22.34 -20.96
CA GLY A 139 -22.46 -21.54 -19.74
C GLY A 139 -21.02 -21.29 -19.30
N VAL A 140 -20.75 -20.08 -18.84
CA VAL A 140 -19.46 -19.65 -18.27
C VAL A 140 -19.74 -19.02 -16.92
N LEU A 141 -19.08 -19.51 -15.89
CA LEU A 141 -18.95 -18.80 -14.63
C LEU A 141 -17.58 -18.13 -14.61
N LEU A 142 -17.55 -16.81 -14.73
CA LEU A 142 -16.33 -16.01 -14.80
C LEU A 142 -15.97 -15.49 -13.40
N THR A 143 -14.84 -15.93 -12.85
CA THR A 143 -14.44 -15.65 -11.45
C THR A 143 -13.00 -15.15 -11.35
N LEU A 144 -12.60 -14.60 -10.20
CA LEU A 144 -11.19 -14.25 -9.94
C LEU A 144 -10.34 -15.48 -9.58
N GLU A 145 -10.95 -16.48 -8.94
CA GLU A 145 -10.27 -17.66 -8.40
C GLU A 145 -10.81 -18.98 -8.96
N ASP A 146 -10.16 -20.10 -8.59
CA ASP A 146 -10.63 -21.44 -8.95
C ASP A 146 -11.92 -21.75 -8.18
N THR A 147 -13.05 -21.69 -8.87
CA THR A 147 -14.35 -21.99 -8.29
C THR A 147 -14.88 -23.32 -8.81
N LYS A 148 -15.36 -24.16 -7.89
CA LYS A 148 -16.12 -25.36 -8.26
C LYS A 148 -17.55 -24.96 -8.60
N VAL A 149 -18.03 -25.41 -9.74
CA VAL A 149 -19.43 -25.19 -10.17
C VAL A 149 -20.16 -26.51 -10.06
N SER A 150 -21.31 -26.51 -9.39
CA SER A 150 -22.14 -27.71 -9.24
C SER A 150 -22.94 -28.03 -10.52
N ASP A 151 -23.19 -27.02 -11.34
CA ASP A 151 -23.92 -27.16 -12.60
C ASP A 151 -22.95 -27.51 -13.75
N GLU A 152 -23.13 -28.69 -14.33
CA GLU A 152 -22.31 -29.19 -15.45
C GLU A 152 -22.45 -28.36 -16.73
N ASN A 153 -23.50 -27.56 -16.84
CA ASN A 153 -23.73 -26.67 -17.98
C ASN A 153 -22.87 -25.40 -17.93
N PHE A 154 -22.20 -25.11 -16.80
CA PHE A 154 -21.36 -23.94 -16.62
C PHE A 154 -19.89 -24.30 -16.44
N THR A 155 -19.03 -23.73 -17.29
CA THR A 155 -17.57 -23.87 -17.18
C THR A 155 -17.02 -22.77 -16.30
N PRO A 156 -16.34 -23.07 -15.18
CA PRO A 156 -15.60 -22.05 -14.44
C PRO A 156 -14.39 -21.58 -15.24
N ILE A 157 -14.28 -20.28 -15.49
CA ILE A 157 -13.16 -19.63 -16.19
C ILE A 157 -12.68 -18.47 -15.32
N LYS A 158 -11.36 -18.32 -15.15
CA LYS A 158 -10.85 -17.15 -14.44
C LYS A 158 -10.76 -15.95 -15.37
N HIS A 159 -11.03 -14.76 -14.85
CA HIS A 159 -10.75 -13.50 -15.53
C HIS A 159 -9.32 -13.44 -16.08
N ILE A 160 -8.34 -13.81 -15.25
CA ILE A 160 -6.93 -13.77 -15.64
C ILE A 160 -6.60 -14.75 -16.77
N ASP A 161 -7.24 -15.93 -16.82
CA ASP A 161 -7.01 -16.92 -17.87
C ASP A 161 -7.58 -16.42 -19.20
N TRP A 162 -8.78 -15.84 -19.16
CA TRP A 162 -9.39 -15.26 -20.35
C TRP A 162 -8.57 -14.09 -20.89
N ILE A 163 -8.18 -13.15 -20.03
CA ILE A 163 -7.39 -11.98 -20.45
C ILE A 163 -6.01 -12.37 -20.96
N LYS A 164 -5.32 -13.35 -20.36
CA LYS A 164 -4.04 -13.87 -20.90
C LYS A 164 -4.22 -14.49 -22.29
N LYS A 165 -5.31 -15.24 -22.50
CA LYS A 165 -5.62 -15.84 -23.81
C LYS A 165 -5.93 -14.76 -24.85
N VAL A 166 -6.65 -13.70 -24.47
CA VAL A 166 -6.88 -12.52 -25.32
C VAL A 166 -5.56 -11.85 -25.67
N GLU A 167 -4.73 -11.54 -24.68
CA GLU A 167 -3.44 -10.85 -24.86
C GLU A 167 -2.52 -11.59 -25.84
N SER A 168 -2.53 -12.93 -25.81
CA SER A 168 -1.76 -13.75 -26.75
C SER A 168 -2.19 -13.65 -28.22
N LYS A 169 -3.38 -13.08 -28.49
CA LYS A 169 -3.95 -12.91 -29.84
C LYS A 169 -3.93 -11.47 -30.33
N ILE A 170 -3.63 -10.50 -29.46
CA ILE A 170 -3.67 -9.09 -29.83
C ILE A 170 -2.57 -8.80 -30.84
N ASP A 171 -3.01 -8.27 -31.98
CA ASP A 171 -2.13 -7.62 -32.95
C ASP A 171 -2.27 -6.11 -32.76
N TRP A 172 -1.34 -5.53 -31.99
CA TRP A 172 -1.39 -4.12 -31.60
C TRP A 172 -1.33 -3.17 -32.79
N GLU A 173 -0.73 -3.59 -33.90
CA GLU A 173 -0.62 -2.78 -35.13
C GLU A 173 -1.97 -2.57 -35.83
N LYS A 174 -2.96 -3.43 -35.55
CA LYS A 174 -4.32 -3.33 -36.09
C LYS A 174 -5.23 -2.39 -35.31
N LEU A 175 -4.76 -1.81 -34.20
CA LEU A 175 -5.57 -0.99 -33.31
C LEU A 175 -5.24 0.49 -33.47
N SER A 176 -6.27 1.33 -33.40
CA SER A 176 -6.08 2.76 -33.16
C SER A 176 -5.50 3.00 -31.76
N GLU A 177 -4.72 4.07 -31.58
CA GLU A 177 -4.16 4.47 -30.29
C GLU A 177 -5.19 4.46 -29.14
N ARG A 178 -6.40 4.98 -29.40
CA ARG A 178 -7.49 4.98 -28.40
C ARG A 178 -7.84 3.57 -27.89
N HIS A 179 -7.96 2.61 -28.80
CA HIS A 179 -8.26 1.22 -28.44
C HIS A 179 -7.07 0.55 -27.74
N ILE A 180 -5.84 0.88 -28.14
CA ILE A 180 -4.64 0.39 -27.45
C ILE A 180 -4.68 0.81 -25.98
N ILE A 181 -4.89 2.10 -25.71
CA ILE A 181 -4.95 2.63 -24.35
C ILE A 181 -6.09 1.97 -23.56
N GLN A 182 -7.31 1.95 -24.09
CA GLN A 182 -8.47 1.39 -23.40
C GLN A 182 -8.32 -0.11 -23.10
N LEU A 183 -7.76 -0.88 -24.04
CA LEU A 183 -7.59 -2.32 -23.90
C LEU A 183 -6.43 -2.65 -22.94
N GLN A 184 -5.30 -1.94 -23.05
CA GLN A 184 -4.19 -2.09 -22.10
C GLN A 184 -4.65 -1.79 -20.68
N ASP A 185 -5.41 -0.70 -20.50
CA ASP A 185 -5.91 -0.29 -19.19
C ASP A 185 -6.85 -1.33 -18.59
N PHE A 186 -7.78 -1.88 -19.40
CA PHE A 186 -8.65 -2.96 -18.96
C PHE A 186 -7.87 -4.24 -18.62
N ILE A 187 -6.87 -4.62 -19.42
CA ILE A 187 -6.01 -5.78 -19.16
C ILE A 187 -5.24 -5.58 -17.84
N ILE A 188 -4.70 -4.39 -17.60
CA ILE A 188 -4.00 -4.04 -16.36
C ILE A 188 -4.97 -4.16 -15.18
N ASN A 189 -6.17 -3.60 -15.27
CA ASN A 189 -7.18 -3.70 -14.21
C ASN A 189 -7.53 -5.16 -13.90
N ILE A 190 -7.82 -5.98 -14.92
CA ILE A 190 -8.15 -7.40 -14.69
C ILE A 190 -6.97 -8.15 -14.06
N LYS A 191 -5.74 -7.88 -14.51
CA LYS A 191 -4.53 -8.45 -13.90
C LYS A 191 -4.39 -8.01 -12.44
N PHE A 192 -4.69 -6.75 -12.14
CA PHE A 192 -4.63 -6.20 -10.79
C PHE A 192 -5.63 -6.86 -9.85
N ILE A 193 -6.93 -6.85 -10.17
CA ILE A 193 -7.95 -7.46 -9.31
C ILE A 193 -7.76 -8.98 -9.18
N SER A 194 -7.13 -9.62 -10.16
CA SER A 194 -6.75 -11.05 -10.07
C SER A 194 -5.48 -11.29 -9.23
N LYS A 195 -4.54 -10.33 -9.15
CA LYS A 195 -3.27 -10.46 -8.41
C LYS A 195 -3.47 -10.54 -6.90
N ASN A 196 -4.50 -9.91 -6.35
CA ASN A 196 -4.82 -9.98 -4.91
C ASN A 196 -5.16 -11.41 -4.45
N TYR A 197 -5.38 -12.34 -5.38
CA TYR A 197 -5.73 -13.74 -5.12
C TYR A 197 -4.65 -14.73 -5.58
N VAL A 198 -3.53 -14.23 -6.10
CA VAL A 198 -2.39 -15.05 -6.54
C VAL A 198 -1.16 -14.63 -5.72
N MET A 199 -0.39 -15.61 -5.24
CA MET A 199 0.89 -15.38 -4.58
C MET A 199 1.77 -14.47 -5.46
N ASN A 200 1.83 -13.18 -5.15
CA ASN A 200 2.61 -12.23 -5.93
C ASN A 200 4.11 -12.35 -5.56
N GLU A 201 4.98 -11.76 -6.36
CA GLU A 201 6.44 -11.87 -6.14
C GLU A 201 6.88 -11.35 -4.78
N GLN A 202 6.17 -10.38 -4.19
CA GLN A 202 6.49 -9.81 -2.88
C GLN A 202 6.14 -10.77 -1.75
N VAL A 203 4.95 -11.37 -1.78
CA VAL A 203 4.53 -12.38 -0.79
C VAL A 203 5.40 -13.62 -0.92
N LYS A 204 5.70 -14.05 -2.15
CA LYS A 204 6.64 -15.14 -2.40
C LYS A 204 8.03 -14.83 -1.86
N PHE A 205 8.57 -13.65 -2.15
CA PHE A 205 9.87 -13.20 -1.63
C PHE A 205 9.89 -13.21 -0.10
N TYR A 206 8.86 -12.65 0.54
CA TYR A 206 8.76 -12.65 2.00
C TYR A 206 8.75 -14.08 2.56
N SER A 207 7.97 -14.98 1.96
CA SER A 207 7.92 -16.39 2.35
C SER A 207 9.28 -17.09 2.17
N ASP A 208 9.93 -16.90 1.02
CA ASP A 208 11.19 -17.55 0.68
C ASP A 208 12.37 -17.07 1.55
N TYR A 209 12.31 -15.83 2.06
CA TYR A 209 13.37 -15.19 2.84
C TYR A 209 12.95 -14.79 4.27
N PHE A 210 11.88 -15.40 4.80
CA PHE A 210 11.28 -15.04 6.09
C PHE A 210 12.31 -14.91 7.22
N ASN A 211 13.15 -15.93 7.42
CA ASN A 211 14.13 -15.96 8.51
C ASN A 211 15.20 -14.85 8.38
N GLN A 212 15.59 -14.53 7.15
CA GLN A 212 16.57 -13.49 6.86
C GLN A 212 15.97 -12.11 7.10
N ILE A 213 14.72 -11.89 6.70
CA ILE A 213 13.98 -10.66 6.96
C ILE A 213 13.81 -10.46 8.46
N ASP A 214 13.39 -11.48 9.20
CA ASP A 214 13.29 -11.44 10.66
C ASP A 214 14.63 -11.14 11.33
N SER A 215 15.74 -11.73 10.84
CA SER A 215 17.07 -11.39 11.33
C SER A 215 17.45 -9.94 11.04
N LEU A 216 17.06 -9.38 9.89
CA LEU A 216 17.31 -7.97 9.56
C LEU A 216 16.51 -7.05 10.49
N ILE A 217 15.25 -7.38 10.76
CA ILE A 217 14.40 -6.68 11.72
C ILE A 217 15.06 -6.74 13.11
N SER A 218 15.52 -7.91 13.56
CA SER A 218 16.19 -8.05 14.86
C SER A 218 17.47 -7.21 14.95
N ILE A 219 18.31 -7.18 13.92
CA ILE A 219 19.52 -6.34 13.87
C ILE A 219 19.13 -4.86 13.97
N ARG A 220 18.09 -4.45 13.26
CA ARG A 220 17.56 -3.08 13.34
C ARG A 220 17.13 -2.75 14.76
N GLU A 221 16.33 -3.61 15.41
CA GLU A 221 15.88 -3.39 16.79
C GLU A 221 17.04 -3.33 17.79
N GLN A 222 18.09 -4.14 17.59
CA GLN A 222 19.31 -4.08 18.41
C GLN A 222 20.04 -2.74 18.25
N ALA A 223 20.12 -2.20 17.03
CA ALA A 223 20.72 -0.89 16.79
C ALA A 223 19.94 0.24 17.49
N TYR A 224 18.60 0.22 17.44
CA TYR A 224 17.77 1.17 18.19
C TYR A 224 17.92 1.00 19.69
N SER A 225 17.95 -0.25 20.18
CA SER A 225 18.18 -0.55 21.60
C SER A 225 19.51 0.02 22.09
N TYR A 226 20.59 -0.09 21.31
CA TYR A 226 21.88 0.49 21.64
C TYR A 226 21.80 2.02 21.84
N VAL A 227 21.22 2.76 20.89
CA VAL A 227 21.05 4.22 21.00
C VAL A 227 20.17 4.57 22.20
N ASN A 228 19.05 3.87 22.38
CA ASN A 228 18.13 4.13 23.49
C ASN A 228 18.77 3.87 24.86
N ASN A 229 19.62 2.85 24.99
CA ASN A 229 20.34 2.56 26.22
C ASN A 229 21.39 3.64 26.53
N ILE A 230 22.04 4.21 25.51
CA ILE A 230 22.91 5.39 25.70
C ILE A 230 22.10 6.57 26.24
N VAL A 231 20.98 6.90 25.60
CA VAL A 231 20.11 8.00 26.05
C VAL A 231 19.64 7.79 27.49
N LYS A 232 19.25 6.55 27.82
CA LYS A 232 18.88 6.17 29.18
C LYS A 232 20.01 6.31 30.18
N SER A 233 21.21 5.81 29.86
CA SER A 233 22.37 5.95 30.73
C SER A 233 22.71 7.42 31.01
N ILE A 234 22.53 8.29 30.02
CA ILE A 234 22.75 9.74 30.20
C ILE A 234 21.67 10.31 31.10
N ALA A 235 20.38 10.02 30.85
CA ALA A 235 19.29 10.47 31.73
C ALA A 235 19.49 10.01 33.19
N ASP A 236 19.84 8.74 33.40
CA ASP A 236 20.09 8.15 34.72
C ASP A 236 21.21 8.91 35.47
N SER A 237 22.24 9.39 34.75
CA SER A 237 23.34 10.18 35.36
C SER A 237 22.92 11.54 35.91
N TYR A 238 21.77 12.07 35.46
CA TYR A 238 21.16 13.30 35.97
C TYR A 238 19.96 13.03 36.89
N GLY A 239 19.63 11.75 37.16
CA GLY A 239 18.40 11.39 37.87
C GLY A 239 17.12 11.70 37.07
N TRP A 240 17.22 11.75 35.74
CA TRP A 240 16.11 12.06 34.84
C TRP A 240 15.39 10.81 34.35
N ALA A 241 14.14 10.98 33.91
CA ALA A 241 13.34 9.94 33.28
C ALA A 241 13.51 9.98 31.75
N VAL A 242 13.23 8.85 31.10
CA VAL A 242 13.15 8.71 29.63
C VAL A 242 11.74 8.35 29.21
N TYR A 243 11.25 8.98 28.14
CA TYR A 243 9.96 8.65 27.52
C TYR A 243 10.05 8.72 25.98
N GLY A 244 9.00 8.29 25.29
CA GLY A 244 8.87 8.38 23.83
C GLY A 244 9.05 7.04 23.10
N SER A 245 8.86 7.06 21.79
CA SER A 245 8.89 5.87 20.93
C SER A 245 10.30 5.29 20.80
N THR A 246 10.41 4.00 20.51
CA THR A 246 11.69 3.31 20.36
C THR A 246 12.48 3.83 19.15
N HIS A 247 11.78 4.16 18.06
CA HIS A 247 12.39 4.48 16.78
C HIS A 247 12.49 5.97 16.48
N GLU A 248 11.48 6.76 16.83
CA GLU A 248 11.38 8.14 16.33
C GLU A 248 11.88 9.17 17.33
N LEU A 249 11.47 9.09 18.60
CA LEU A 249 11.67 10.17 19.56
C LEU A 249 11.93 9.64 20.97
N LYS A 250 13.00 10.13 21.60
CA LYS A 250 13.29 9.96 23.03
C LYS A 250 13.38 11.30 23.72
N GLN A 251 12.60 11.45 24.78
CA GLN A 251 12.59 12.62 25.63
C GLN A 251 13.28 12.29 26.95
N ILE A 252 14.14 13.18 27.46
CA ILE A 252 14.78 13.04 28.77
C ILE A 252 14.52 14.28 29.63
N TRP A 253 14.03 14.09 30.86
CA TRP A 253 13.64 15.20 31.74
C TRP A 253 13.66 14.85 33.22
N ASN A 254 13.74 15.88 34.06
CA ASN A 254 13.59 15.73 35.50
C ASN A 254 12.10 15.55 35.88
N LYS A 255 11.67 14.30 35.99
CA LYS A 255 10.29 13.94 36.33
C LYS A 255 9.91 14.30 37.78
N ILE A 256 10.89 14.32 38.69
CA ILE A 256 10.64 14.57 40.12
C ILE A 256 10.14 16.00 40.32
N ASP A 257 10.77 16.95 39.63
CA ASP A 257 10.42 18.38 39.73
C ASP A 257 9.35 18.81 38.70
N ASP A 258 8.74 17.85 37.99
CA ASP A 258 7.80 18.08 36.88
C ASP A 258 8.29 19.15 35.89
N GLU A 259 9.57 19.06 35.51
CA GLU A 259 10.19 19.99 34.56
C GLU A 259 9.61 19.79 33.16
N ARG A 260 8.76 20.71 32.72
CA ARG A 260 8.13 20.72 31.39
C ARG A 260 9.01 21.36 30.30
N VAL A 261 10.32 21.35 30.49
CA VAL A 261 11.34 21.80 29.54
C VAL A 261 12.41 20.70 29.49
N PHE A 262 12.51 20.00 28.37
CA PHE A 262 13.27 18.76 28.29
C PHE A 262 14.03 18.60 26.98
N PHE A 263 14.95 17.64 26.94
CA PHE A 263 15.67 17.32 25.72
C PHE A 263 14.94 16.24 24.93
N ALA A 264 14.86 16.43 23.61
CA ALA A 264 14.32 15.48 22.66
C ALA A 264 15.42 15.03 21.69
N LEU A 265 15.59 13.72 21.55
CA LEU A 265 16.56 13.05 20.69
C LEU A 265 15.85 12.12 19.70
N PHE A 266 16.45 11.89 18.53
CA PHE A 266 15.81 11.18 17.42
C PHE A 266 16.63 9.94 17.00
N PRO A 267 16.37 8.75 17.57
CA PRO A 267 17.14 7.54 17.28
C PRO A 267 17.20 7.17 15.78
N ASN A 268 16.09 7.38 15.06
CA ASN A 268 15.99 7.19 13.62
C ASN A 268 17.05 8.00 12.87
N GLN A 269 17.16 9.29 13.15
CA GLN A 269 18.09 10.20 12.48
C GLN A 269 19.55 9.81 12.77
N ILE A 270 19.85 9.39 14.00
CA ILE A 270 21.18 8.90 14.39
C ILE A 270 21.56 7.66 13.57
N LEU A 271 20.64 6.71 13.41
CA LEU A 271 20.95 5.43 12.76
C LEU A 271 20.90 5.49 11.23
N LYS A 272 19.88 6.13 10.66
CA LYS A 272 19.64 6.19 9.20
C LYS A 272 20.40 7.34 8.54
N GLU A 273 20.27 8.53 9.10
CA GLU A 273 20.83 9.75 8.50
C GLU A 273 22.23 10.08 9.01
N LYS A 274 22.72 9.32 10.01
CA LYS A 274 23.99 9.60 10.69
C LYS A 274 24.04 11.01 11.27
N LYS A 275 22.89 11.51 11.73
CA LYS A 275 22.77 12.84 12.32
C LYS A 275 22.32 12.74 13.75
N LEU A 276 23.09 13.35 14.64
CA LEU A 276 22.62 13.61 16.00
C LEU A 276 21.91 14.97 16.01
N ILE A 277 20.65 14.97 16.46
CA ILE A 277 19.86 16.18 16.68
C ILE A 277 19.34 16.16 18.11
N ILE A 278 19.56 17.24 18.86
CA ILE A 278 19.00 17.44 20.19
C ILE A 278 18.14 18.70 20.18
N LYS A 279 16.86 18.57 20.54
CA LYS A 279 15.93 19.69 20.63
C LYS A 279 15.60 19.99 22.08
N ILE A 280 15.38 21.28 22.39
CA ILE A 280 14.72 21.68 23.63
C ILE A 280 13.23 21.75 23.35
N GLN A 281 12.47 20.90 24.03
CA GLN A 281 11.03 20.75 23.86
C GLN A 281 10.32 21.15 25.16
N ILE A 282 9.07 21.62 25.02
CA ILE A 282 8.17 21.86 26.13
C ILE A 282 6.90 21.03 26.00
N ASP A 283 6.22 20.76 27.11
CA ASP A 283 4.94 20.03 27.12
C ASP A 283 4.01 20.52 28.22
N GLY A 284 2.78 20.00 28.24
CA GLY A 284 1.78 20.32 29.26
C GLY A 284 1.57 21.83 29.43
N TYR A 285 1.60 22.31 30.68
CA TYR A 285 1.35 23.71 31.02
C TYR A 285 2.38 24.68 30.41
N ALA A 286 3.58 24.21 30.05
CA ALA A 286 4.60 25.08 29.46
C ALA A 286 4.19 25.55 28.06
N THR A 287 3.35 24.77 27.36
CA THR A 287 2.92 25.07 25.98
C THR A 287 2.13 26.37 25.87
N ASP A 288 1.42 26.77 26.92
CA ASP A 288 0.71 28.06 27.01
C ASP A 288 1.66 29.27 26.98
N TYR A 289 2.94 29.05 27.31
CA TYR A 289 3.99 30.07 27.34
C TYR A 289 4.92 30.00 26.14
N TYR A 290 4.59 29.23 25.09
CA TYR A 290 5.48 28.98 23.96
C TYR A 290 6.09 30.25 23.35
N ASP A 291 5.24 31.21 22.96
CA ASP A 291 5.70 32.42 22.25
C ASP A 291 6.57 33.28 23.16
N PHE A 292 6.26 33.33 24.46
CA PHE A 292 7.09 34.00 25.47
C PHE A 292 8.44 33.31 25.63
N LEU A 293 8.47 32.00 25.89
CA LEU A 293 9.70 31.23 26.09
C LEU A 293 10.59 31.24 24.85
N LYS A 294 10.00 31.25 23.65
CA LYS A 294 10.75 31.37 22.40
C LYS A 294 11.47 32.71 22.28
N ASN A 295 10.83 33.82 22.65
CA ASN A 295 11.47 35.14 22.66
C ASN A 295 12.57 35.22 23.72
N GLU A 296 12.33 34.66 24.91
CA GLU A 296 13.37 34.62 25.95
C GLU A 296 14.56 33.75 25.52
N MET A 297 14.31 32.62 24.86
CA MET A 297 15.36 31.78 24.29
C MET A 297 16.18 32.52 23.21
N GLN A 298 15.54 33.34 22.36
CA GLN A 298 16.23 34.23 21.41
C GLN A 298 17.20 35.18 22.13
N ASN A 299 16.74 35.82 23.20
CA ASN A 299 17.53 36.76 23.97
C ASN A 299 18.71 36.08 24.67
N LEU A 300 18.50 34.88 25.23
CA LEU A 300 19.56 34.09 25.84
C LEU A 300 20.61 33.67 24.80
N MET A 301 20.18 33.25 23.61
CA MET A 301 21.07 32.87 22.51
C MET A 301 21.90 34.04 21.96
N ALA A 302 21.33 35.24 21.92
CA ALA A 302 22.04 36.43 21.43
C ALA A 302 23.24 36.84 22.32
N ASN A 303 23.25 36.41 23.59
CA ASN A 303 24.23 36.81 24.60
C ASN A 303 25.17 35.68 25.04
N SER A 304 25.27 34.58 24.27
CA SER A 304 25.96 33.36 24.71
C SER A 304 26.60 32.57 23.56
N ASP A 305 27.34 31.50 23.91
CA ASP A 305 27.96 30.54 22.98
C ASP A 305 26.95 29.62 22.25
N TYR A 306 25.66 29.98 22.25
CA TYR A 306 24.56 29.21 21.69
C TYR A 306 24.15 29.67 20.28
N SER A 307 25.03 30.36 19.57
CA SER A 307 24.75 30.92 18.22
C SER A 307 24.39 29.88 17.15
N ASN A 308 24.74 28.60 17.36
CA ASN A 308 24.43 27.50 16.45
C ASN A 308 23.03 26.90 16.62
N ILE A 309 22.24 27.38 17.57
CA ILE A 309 20.87 26.92 17.78
C ILE A 309 19.94 27.54 16.73
N LYS A 310 19.13 26.71 16.06
CA LYS A 310 18.05 27.17 15.18
C LYS A 310 16.74 27.11 15.93
N LEU A 311 16.02 28.21 15.98
CA LEU A 311 14.69 28.21 16.57
C LEU A 311 13.69 27.56 15.63
N SER A 312 12.84 26.72 16.19
CA SER A 312 11.75 26.09 15.47
C SER A 312 10.66 27.11 15.16
N ASN A 313 10.01 26.97 14.01
CA ASN A 313 8.71 27.59 13.80
C ASN A 313 7.68 26.88 14.68
N LYS A 314 6.61 27.58 15.06
CA LYS A 314 5.53 27.00 15.87
C LYS A 314 4.85 25.91 15.04
N THR A 315 5.30 24.66 15.19
CA THR A 315 4.62 23.46 14.69
C THR A 315 3.82 22.84 15.82
N ASN A 316 3.02 21.83 15.51
CA ASN A 316 2.30 21.04 16.51
C ASN A 316 3.21 20.31 17.50
N ASP A 317 4.54 20.35 17.32
CA ASP A 317 5.47 19.48 18.03
C ASP A 317 6.11 20.12 19.28
N HIS A 318 5.68 21.32 19.68
CA HIS A 318 6.08 21.97 20.93
C HIS A 318 7.60 22.16 21.15
N PHE A 319 8.41 22.20 20.09
CA PHE A 319 9.85 22.48 20.19
C PHE A 319 10.11 23.97 20.33
N LEU A 320 10.95 24.40 21.27
CA LEU A 320 11.40 25.80 21.42
C LEU A 320 12.62 26.11 20.56
N GLY A 321 13.52 25.13 20.42
CA GLY A 321 14.69 25.26 19.56
C GLY A 321 15.30 23.90 19.22
N GLU A 322 16.00 23.89 18.09
CA GLU A 322 16.74 22.76 17.55
C GLU A 322 18.23 23.08 17.60
N ILE A 323 19.01 22.19 18.23
CA ILE A 323 20.41 22.43 18.53
C ILE A 323 21.25 21.32 17.92
N GLU A 324 22.30 21.77 17.23
CA GLU A 324 23.46 20.99 16.77
C GLU A 324 23.10 19.74 15.95
N VAL A 325 23.14 19.89 14.62
CA VAL A 325 23.21 18.75 13.71
C VAL A 325 24.68 18.38 13.60
N ILE A 326 25.07 17.28 14.26
CA ILE A 326 26.41 16.72 14.09
C ILE A 326 26.32 15.60 13.07
N ASP A 327 27.11 15.72 12.02
CA ASP A 327 27.32 14.63 11.07
C ASP A 327 28.23 13.58 11.73
N LEU A 328 27.68 12.39 11.93
CA LEU A 328 28.36 11.26 12.56
C LEU A 328 29.21 10.48 11.57
N ASP A 329 29.19 10.78 10.27
CA ASP A 329 30.11 10.14 9.33
C ASP A 329 31.56 10.54 9.61
N GLU A 330 31.79 11.73 10.19
CA GLU A 330 33.11 12.20 10.63
C GLU A 330 33.50 11.68 12.04
N LEU A 331 32.52 11.25 12.84
CA LEU A 331 32.71 10.85 14.24
C LEU A 331 32.34 9.38 14.44
N LYS A 332 33.33 8.54 14.79
CA LYS A 332 33.11 7.12 15.06
C LYS A 332 31.94 6.90 16.02
N PHE A 333 30.97 6.09 15.61
CA PHE A 333 29.76 5.72 16.37
C PHE A 333 30.07 5.15 17.77
N GLU A 334 31.27 4.59 17.95
CA GLU A 334 31.82 4.13 19.22
C GLU A 334 31.84 5.24 20.31
N ASN A 335 31.94 6.51 19.90
CA ASN A 335 31.97 7.67 20.78
C ASN A 335 30.59 8.30 21.02
N LEU A 336 29.51 7.71 20.49
CA LEU A 336 28.17 8.31 20.52
C LEU A 336 27.72 8.67 21.96
N SER A 337 28.01 7.81 22.93
CA SER A 337 27.69 8.06 24.34
C SER A 337 28.34 9.34 24.87
N LYS A 338 29.63 9.53 24.59
CA LYS A 338 30.37 10.72 24.99
C LYS A 338 29.84 11.96 24.28
N ILE A 339 29.61 11.89 22.97
CA ILE A 339 29.10 13.01 22.17
C ILE A 339 27.74 13.49 22.71
N ILE A 340 26.79 12.57 22.94
CA ILE A 340 25.48 12.94 23.48
C ILE A 340 25.64 13.51 24.91
N SER A 341 26.50 12.93 25.74
CA SER A 341 26.73 13.40 27.11
C SER A 341 27.31 14.82 27.15
N ASP A 342 28.33 15.10 26.33
CA ASP A 342 28.98 16.40 26.22
C ASP A 342 27.98 17.47 25.74
N LEU A 343 27.11 17.13 24.77
CA LEU A 343 26.05 18.03 24.31
C LEU A 343 24.99 18.29 25.36
N VAL A 344 24.48 17.24 26.02
CA VAL A 344 23.50 17.40 27.10
C VAL A 344 24.09 18.27 28.21
N GLN A 345 25.36 18.06 28.58
CA GLN A 345 26.05 18.88 29.56
C GLN A 345 26.17 20.35 29.12
N LYS A 346 26.58 20.60 27.87
CA LYS A 346 26.70 21.94 27.28
C LYS A 346 25.36 22.69 27.23
N LEU A 347 24.27 21.98 26.94
CA LEU A 347 22.94 22.56 26.75
C LEU A 347 22.11 22.66 28.03
N ASN A 348 22.45 21.90 29.08
CA ASN A 348 21.68 21.88 30.31
C ASN A 348 21.56 23.26 31.01
N PRO A 349 22.60 24.13 31.05
CA PRO A 349 22.45 25.48 31.61
C PRO A 349 21.37 26.31 30.92
N LEU A 350 21.32 26.28 29.58
CA LEU A 350 20.27 26.96 28.80
C LEU A 350 18.88 26.41 29.12
N ARG A 351 18.73 25.09 29.17
CA ARG A 351 17.47 24.41 29.53
C ARG A 351 16.98 24.85 30.91
N GLN A 352 17.88 24.90 31.89
CA GLN A 352 17.57 25.30 33.27
C GLN A 352 17.16 26.77 33.38
N GLU A 353 17.81 27.66 32.64
CA GLU A 353 17.42 29.08 32.62
C GLU A 353 16.02 29.28 32.01
N ILE A 354 15.70 28.57 30.91
CA ILE A 354 14.36 28.58 30.31
C ILE A 354 13.31 28.08 31.31
N TYR A 355 13.61 27.01 32.05
CA TYR A 355 12.69 26.47 33.05
C TYR A 355 12.46 27.44 34.22
N LYS A 356 13.52 28.12 34.68
CA LYS A 356 13.42 29.16 35.71
C LYS A 356 12.56 30.34 35.25
N ILE A 357 12.77 30.82 34.02
CA ILE A 357 11.98 31.88 33.39
C ILE A 357 10.49 31.48 33.34
N LEU A 358 10.19 30.23 32.93
CA LEU A 358 8.83 29.69 32.94
C LEU A 358 8.22 29.75 34.36
N LYS A 359 8.92 29.26 35.37
CA LYS A 359 8.44 29.27 36.77
C LYS A 359 8.12 30.68 37.26
N THR A 360 9.04 31.63 37.07
CA THR A 360 8.82 33.03 37.46
C THR A 360 7.59 33.61 36.76
N LYS A 361 7.42 33.33 35.47
CA LYS A 361 6.26 33.82 34.71
C LYS A 361 4.93 33.25 35.22
N MET A 362 4.92 31.97 35.59
CA MET A 362 3.73 31.31 36.18
C MET A 362 3.39 31.88 37.56
N GLU A 363 4.39 32.19 38.39
CA GLU A 363 4.18 32.82 39.70
C GLU A 363 3.59 34.22 39.57
N GLN A 364 4.09 35.02 38.61
CA GLN A 364 3.58 36.37 38.34
C GLN A 364 2.13 36.40 37.85
N GLN A 365 1.63 35.34 37.20
CA GLN A 365 0.23 35.27 36.76
C GLN A 365 -0.74 34.83 37.87
N LYS A 366 -0.21 34.25 38.96
CA LYS A 366 -1.01 33.80 40.11
C LYS A 366 -1.15 34.88 41.19
N ALA A 367 -0.21 35.82 41.26
CA ALA A 367 -0.23 37.00 42.12
C ALA A 367 -1.08 38.11 41.48
#